data_AF-A0A3L7PGW9-F1
#
_entry.id   AF-A0A3L7PGW9-F1
#
_cell.length_a   1.000
_cell.length_b   1.000
_cell.length_c   1.000
_cell.angle_alpha   90.00
_cell.angle_beta   90.00
_cell.angle_gamma   90.00
#
_symmetry.space_group_name_H-M   'P 1'
#
loop_
_entity.id
_entity.type
_entity.pdbx_description
1 polymer ?
#
loop_
_entity_poly.entity_id
_entity_poly.type
_entity_poly.pdbx_seq_one_letter_code
_entity_poly.pdbx_strand_id
1 'polypeptide(L)'
;MNPTKNDIPAKKRSALCNLLNQRLSDLLDLGLQAKQAHWNVKGPQFISLHELFDSVASDVSGFVDDVAERITALGGTAEGTLQVVS
;
A
#
# COMPACT_ATOMS: atom_id res chain seq x y z
N MET A 1 -10.04 -17.92 -3.49
CA MET A 1 -10.86 -16.83 -4.08
C MET A 1 -12.25 -16.93 -3.51
N ASN A 2 -12.68 -15.89 -2.82
CA ASN A 2 -14.01 -15.78 -2.26
C ASN A 2 -15.05 -15.48 -3.35
N PRO A 3 -16.32 -15.86 -3.15
CA PRO A 3 -17.44 -15.44 -4.01
C PRO A 3 -17.54 -13.92 -4.09
N THR A 4 -17.85 -13.39 -5.27
CA THR A 4 -18.02 -11.95 -5.53
C THR A 4 -18.95 -11.76 -6.72
N LYS A 5 -19.59 -10.58 -6.84
CA LYS A 5 -20.39 -10.19 -8.01
C LYS A 5 -19.54 -9.75 -9.20
N ASN A 6 -18.23 -9.70 -9.04
CA ASN A 6 -17.29 -9.34 -10.10
C ASN A 6 -17.31 -10.40 -11.23
N ASP A 7 -17.49 -9.94 -12.47
CA ASP A 7 -17.65 -10.77 -13.67
C ASP A 7 -16.30 -11.20 -14.31
N ILE A 8 -15.18 -10.73 -13.77
CA ILE A 8 -13.85 -11.16 -14.23
C ILE A 8 -13.65 -12.65 -13.88
N PRO A 9 -13.18 -13.48 -14.84
CA PRO A 9 -12.91 -14.89 -14.60
C PRO A 9 -11.97 -15.11 -13.40
N ALA A 10 -12.26 -16.11 -12.57
CA ALA A 10 -11.53 -16.37 -11.32
C ALA A 10 -10.01 -16.52 -11.52
N LYS A 11 -9.57 -17.13 -12.63
CA LYS A 11 -8.13 -17.24 -12.98
C LYS A 11 -7.47 -15.87 -13.17
N LYS A 12 -8.15 -14.93 -13.84
CA LYS A 12 -7.65 -13.56 -14.05
C LYS A 12 -7.68 -12.77 -12.74
N ARG A 13 -8.74 -12.91 -11.93
CA ARG A 13 -8.80 -12.27 -10.60
C ARG A 13 -7.67 -12.75 -9.69
N SER A 14 -7.38 -14.04 -9.66
CA SER A 14 -6.25 -14.59 -8.89
C SER A 14 -4.91 -13.97 -9.31
N ALA A 15 -4.63 -13.90 -10.61
CA ALA A 15 -3.42 -13.25 -11.13
C ALA A 15 -3.35 -11.76 -10.75
N LEU A 16 -4.49 -11.04 -10.82
CA LEU A 16 -4.57 -9.64 -10.39
C LEU A 16 -4.35 -9.49 -8.89
N CYS A 17 -4.96 -10.32 -8.04
CA CYS A 17 -4.77 -10.27 -6.60
C CYS A 17 -3.30 -10.53 -6.21
N ASN A 18 -2.62 -11.45 -6.90
CA ASN A 18 -1.18 -11.69 -6.67
C ASN A 18 -0.34 -10.46 -7.01
N LEU A 19 -0.60 -9.83 -8.15
CA LEU A 19 0.09 -8.60 -8.54
C LEU A 19 -0.19 -7.45 -7.57
N LEU A 20 -1.46 -7.28 -7.18
CA LEU A 20 -1.87 -6.23 -6.25
C LEU A 20 -1.27 -6.44 -4.85
N ASN A 21 -1.16 -7.66 -4.35
CA ASN A 21 -0.48 -7.92 -3.08
C ASN A 21 1.01 -7.56 -3.12
N GLN A 22 1.69 -7.75 -4.25
CA GLN A 22 3.06 -7.24 -4.41
C GLN A 22 3.11 -5.71 -4.36
N ARG A 23 2.15 -5.02 -5.02
CA ARG A 23 2.07 -3.56 -4.95
C ARG A 23 1.68 -3.05 -3.55
N LEU A 24 0.83 -3.78 -2.84
CA LEU A 24 0.45 -3.48 -1.46
C LEU A 24 1.68 -3.50 -0.55
N SER A 25 2.54 -4.50 -0.69
CA SER A 25 3.82 -4.58 0.03
C SER A 25 4.71 -3.37 -0.26
N ASP A 26 4.89 -3.01 -1.53
CA ASP A 26 5.72 -1.87 -1.93
C ASP A 26 5.17 -0.54 -1.39
N LEU A 27 3.84 -0.36 -1.38
CA LEU A 27 3.21 0.84 -0.84
C LEU A 27 3.36 0.93 0.69
N LEU A 28 3.20 -0.19 1.40
CA LEU A 28 3.40 -0.24 2.86
C LEU A 28 4.84 0.13 3.23
N ASP A 29 5.83 -0.44 2.52
CA ASP A 29 7.24 -0.11 2.72
C ASP A 29 7.53 1.36 2.38
N LEU A 30 7.01 1.87 1.26
CA LEU A 30 7.16 3.28 0.88
C LEU A 30 6.61 4.24 1.96
N GLY A 31 5.45 3.93 2.53
CA GLY A 31 4.86 4.74 3.61
C GLY A 31 5.76 4.77 4.86
N LEU A 32 6.35 3.62 5.22
CA LEU A 32 7.30 3.51 6.32
C LEU A 32 8.61 4.26 6.04
N GLN A 33 9.14 4.17 4.82
CA GLN A 33 10.32 4.94 4.40
C GLN A 33 10.07 6.45 4.45
N ALA A 34 8.87 6.91 4.02
CA ALA A 34 8.49 8.31 4.12
C ALA A 34 8.45 8.78 5.58
N LYS A 35 7.87 8.00 6.49
CA LYS A 35 7.90 8.30 7.93
C LYS A 35 9.32 8.27 8.51
N GLN A 36 10.14 7.33 8.09
CA GLN A 36 11.55 7.27 8.47
C GLN A 36 12.27 8.57 8.06
N ALA A 37 12.06 9.07 6.84
CA ALA A 37 12.62 10.33 6.38
C ALA A 37 12.06 11.53 7.17
N HIS A 38 10.75 11.57 7.38
CA HIS A 38 10.04 12.60 8.15
C HIS A 38 10.61 12.78 9.56
N TRP A 39 10.88 11.69 10.28
CA TRP A 39 11.43 11.76 11.64
C TRP A 39 12.90 12.18 11.70
N ASN A 40 13.68 11.86 10.65
CA ASN A 40 15.14 11.96 10.71
C ASN A 40 15.74 13.10 9.89
N VAL A 41 14.94 13.84 9.12
CA VAL A 41 15.40 15.00 8.36
C VAL A 41 15.91 16.10 9.30
N LYS A 42 16.98 16.79 8.89
CA LYS A 42 17.67 17.86 9.64
C LYS A 42 18.18 18.92 8.66
N GLY A 43 18.53 20.11 9.18
CA GLY A 43 19.16 21.18 8.41
C GLY A 43 18.20 22.32 8.05
N PRO A 44 18.65 23.29 7.22
CA PRO A 44 17.91 24.53 6.98
C PRO A 44 16.54 24.35 6.32
N GLN A 45 16.30 23.21 5.67
CA GLN A 45 15.02 22.85 5.03
C GLN A 45 14.16 21.91 5.88
N PHE A 46 14.46 21.78 7.18
CA PHE A 46 13.80 20.82 8.08
C PHE A 46 12.28 20.83 7.95
N ILE A 47 11.63 21.98 8.17
CA ILE A 47 10.17 22.04 8.24
C ILE A 47 9.51 21.69 6.90
N SER A 48 10.00 22.25 5.79
CA SER A 48 9.42 22.00 4.47
C SER A 48 9.55 20.54 4.04
N LEU A 49 10.69 19.91 4.33
CA LEU A 49 10.90 18.49 3.99
C LEU A 49 10.16 17.57 4.96
N HIS A 50 10.09 17.92 6.24
CA HIS A 50 9.33 17.21 7.26
C HIS A 50 7.84 17.14 6.89
N GLU A 51 7.23 18.27 6.54
CA GLU A 51 5.83 18.33 6.08
C GLU A 51 5.63 17.61 4.75
N LEU A 52 6.58 17.73 3.80
CA LEU A 52 6.53 16.99 2.54
C LEU A 52 6.49 15.48 2.76
N PHE A 53 7.40 14.93 3.57
CA PHE A 53 7.44 13.50 3.85
C PHE A 53 6.19 13.03 4.61
N ASP A 54 5.61 13.87 5.46
CA ASP A 54 4.34 13.58 6.13
C ASP A 54 3.18 13.47 5.13
N SER A 55 3.09 14.42 4.19
CA SER A 55 2.10 14.40 3.10
C SER A 55 2.24 13.15 2.26
N VAL A 56 3.48 12.79 1.86
CA VAL A 56 3.73 11.56 1.09
C VAL A 56 3.26 10.33 1.86
N ALA A 57 3.56 10.23 3.16
CA ALA A 57 3.12 9.10 3.98
C ALA A 57 1.58 9.02 4.07
N SER A 58 0.90 10.18 4.19
CA SER A 58 -0.56 10.26 4.21
C SER A 58 -1.18 9.82 2.88
N ASP A 59 -0.66 10.31 1.76
CA ASP A 59 -1.16 9.95 0.42
C ASP A 59 -0.97 8.46 0.14
N VAL A 60 0.21 7.92 0.47
CA VAL A 60 0.52 6.49 0.33
C VAL A 60 -0.41 5.64 1.19
N SER A 61 -0.75 6.09 2.40
CA SER A 61 -1.74 5.38 3.24
C SER A 61 -3.10 5.27 2.56
N GLY A 62 -3.54 6.28 1.80
CA GLY A 62 -4.76 6.19 1.00
C GLY A 62 -4.65 5.14 -0.10
N PHE A 63 -3.52 5.09 -0.81
CA PHE A 63 -3.29 4.09 -1.86
C PHE A 63 -3.17 2.66 -1.32
N VAL A 64 -2.63 2.48 -0.11
CA VAL A 64 -2.61 1.19 0.60
C VAL A 64 -4.05 0.68 0.78
N ASP A 65 -4.95 1.54 1.26
CA ASP A 65 -6.35 1.20 1.47
C ASP A 65 -7.04 0.84 0.15
N ASP A 66 -6.92 1.70 -0.87
CA ASP A 66 -7.50 1.46 -2.20
C ASP A 66 -7.05 0.12 -2.80
N VAL A 67 -5.76 -0.22 -2.69
CA VAL A 67 -5.21 -1.48 -3.23
C VAL A 67 -5.70 -2.68 -2.40
N ALA A 68 -5.69 -2.58 -1.07
CA ALA A 68 -6.17 -3.63 -0.19
C ALA A 68 -7.65 -3.93 -0.44
N GLU A 69 -8.49 -2.90 -0.51
CA GLU A 69 -9.91 -3.03 -0.81
C GLU A 69 -10.14 -3.55 -2.24
N ARG A 70 -9.28 -3.20 -3.19
CA ARG A 70 -9.37 -3.77 -4.55
C ARG A 70 -9.13 -5.28 -4.55
N ILE A 71 -8.16 -5.76 -3.76
CA ILE A 71 -7.89 -7.20 -3.62
C ILE A 71 -9.11 -7.92 -3.05
N THR A 72 -9.73 -7.37 -2.00
CA THR A 72 -10.91 -7.98 -1.36
C THR A 72 -12.14 -7.94 -2.27
N ALA A 73 -12.37 -6.85 -3.00
CA ALA A 73 -13.44 -6.72 -3.98
C ALA A 73 -13.31 -7.74 -5.14
N LEU A 74 -12.06 -8.04 -5.54
CA LEU A 74 -11.75 -9.11 -6.48
C LEU A 74 -11.91 -10.50 -5.87
N GLY A 75 -12.17 -10.63 -4.56
CA GLY A 75 -12.32 -11.90 -3.84
C GLY A 75 -11.00 -12.54 -3.39
N GLY A 76 -9.90 -11.78 -3.40
CA GLY A 76 -8.64 -12.16 -2.77
C GLY A 76 -8.61 -11.80 -1.28
N THR A 77 -7.49 -12.09 -0.64
CA THR A 77 -7.13 -11.61 0.70
C THR A 77 -6.00 -10.61 0.55
N ALA A 78 -6.16 -9.42 1.14
CA ALA A 78 -5.08 -8.44 1.21
C ALA A 78 -4.11 -8.86 2.31
N GLU A 79 -2.84 -9.04 1.96
CA GLU A 79 -1.79 -9.53 2.85
C GLU A 79 -0.88 -8.35 3.24
N GLY A 80 -1.23 -7.65 4.34
CA GLY A 80 -0.55 -6.42 4.77
C GLY A 80 0.10 -6.49 6.14
N THR A 81 0.34 -7.69 6.69
CA THR A 81 1.03 -7.83 7.98
C THR A 81 2.52 -7.63 7.82
N LEU A 82 3.19 -7.14 8.87
CA LEU A 82 4.64 -6.90 8.85
C LEU A 82 5.45 -8.13 8.43
N GLN A 83 5.03 -9.33 8.84
CA GLN A 83 5.73 -10.58 8.51
C GLN A 83 5.64 -10.96 7.03
N VAL A 84 4.62 -10.47 6.32
CA VAL A 84 4.43 -10.79 4.89
C VAL A 84 5.13 -9.77 4.01
N VAL A 85 5.23 -8.52 4.46
CA VAL A 85 5.82 -7.41 3.69
C VAL A 85 7.32 -7.23 3.95
N SER A 86 7.89 -7.94 4.93
CA SER A 86 9.32 -7.91 5.30
C SER A 86 10.20 -8.84 4.49
#